data_AF-A0A4P6TJM1-F1
#
_entry.id   AF-A0A4P6TJM1-F1
#
_cell.length_a   1.000
_cell.length_b   1.000
_cell.length_c   1.000
_cell.angle_alpha   90.00
_cell.angle_beta   90.00
_cell.angle_gamma   90.00
#
_symmetry.space_group_name_H-M   'P 1'
#
loop_
_entity.id
_entity.type
_entity.pdbx_description
1 polymer ?
#
loop_
_entity_poly.entity_id
_entity_poly.type
_entity_poly.pdbx_seq_one_letter_code
_entity_poly.pdbx_strand_id
1 'polypeptide(L)'
;MDIPFVVKDVTLSDPALAAEVLRIQLQAHQVEAQWLDYPALPVLWRDIDQVMVCTDRVIGAFEGETLRGVLVASKRQQGGWHIERTVVDPACFACGWGYRLLNHLLAGADEVSVDTAEVNQAAIALYHKAGFVLQQRWTVPDGLVLWRMLYCANRLQPVLHLEPSGWVREARQIPSPNCDAREHGQPELLVIHNISLPPYRYGSQAVEQLFTNSLNPDEDPFFASIHQLRVSAHFFIRRSGQLVQFVPVQSRAWHAGVSSWQGRERCNDFSIGVEMEGCDFEPFADAQYQMLLALIEELRLHLPLRAMTGHEDIAPGRKTDPGPFFDWARVRARIDLPA
;
A
#
# COMPACT_ATOMS: atom_id res chain seq x y z
N MET A 1 16.25 14.25 4.63
CA MET A 1 14.85 13.94 4.99
C MET A 1 14.94 12.80 5.99
N ASP A 2 14.38 12.97 7.18
CA ASP A 2 14.38 11.90 8.17
C ASP A 2 13.49 10.76 7.67
N ILE A 3 14.03 9.54 7.66
CA ILE A 3 13.28 8.36 7.22
C ILE A 3 12.32 7.99 8.37
N PRO A 4 11.00 8.06 8.16
CA PRO A 4 10.04 7.89 9.25
C PRO A 4 10.00 6.47 9.81
N PHE A 5 10.31 5.47 8.98
CA PHE A 5 10.40 4.07 9.35
C PHE A 5 11.16 3.29 8.26
N VAL A 6 11.64 2.10 8.60
CA VAL A 6 12.30 1.18 7.67
C VAL A 6 11.70 -0.21 7.79
N VAL A 7 11.36 -0.84 6.66
CA VAL A 7 11.02 -2.27 6.60
C VAL A 7 12.04 -2.96 5.72
N LYS A 8 12.71 -3.98 6.26
CA LYS A 8 13.80 -4.66 5.56
C LYS A 8 13.95 -6.10 6.02
N ASP A 9 14.53 -6.92 5.15
CA ASP A 9 15.11 -8.19 5.54
C ASP A 9 16.20 -7.98 6.61
N VAL A 10 16.21 -8.86 7.61
CA VAL A 10 17.17 -8.83 8.72
C VAL A 10 17.82 -10.20 8.90
N THR A 11 19.08 -10.19 9.33
CA THR A 11 19.79 -11.39 9.76
C THR A 11 19.86 -11.39 11.28
N LEU A 12 19.53 -12.53 11.89
CA LEU A 12 19.45 -12.68 13.35
C LEU A 12 20.77 -13.12 13.99
N SER A 13 21.90 -12.87 13.32
CA SER A 13 23.24 -13.18 13.84
C SER A 13 23.72 -12.18 14.90
N ASP A 14 23.10 -11.00 14.98
CA ASP A 14 23.33 -10.02 16.05
C ASP A 14 22.52 -10.39 17.31
N PRO A 15 23.17 -10.69 18.45
CA PRO A 15 22.48 -11.02 19.70
C PRO A 15 21.54 -9.91 20.19
N ALA A 16 21.85 -8.63 19.95
CA ALA A 16 21.01 -7.54 20.42
C ALA A 16 19.67 -7.52 19.67
N LEU A 17 19.71 -7.62 18.34
CA LEU A 17 18.50 -7.75 17.53
C LEU A 17 17.73 -9.04 17.82
N ALA A 18 18.43 -10.18 17.98
CA ALA A 18 17.79 -11.46 18.30
C ALA A 18 17.05 -11.41 19.64
N ALA A 19 17.64 -10.78 20.66
CA ALA A 19 17.01 -10.57 21.96
C ALA A 19 15.74 -9.70 21.82
N GLU A 20 15.79 -8.65 21.01
CA GLU A 20 14.65 -7.76 20.80
C GLU A 20 13.50 -8.42 20.03
N VAL A 21 13.83 -9.23 19.01
CA VAL A 21 12.88 -10.07 18.28
C VAL A 21 12.18 -11.05 19.22
N LEU A 22 12.95 -11.75 20.08
CA LEU A 22 12.39 -12.66 21.08
C LEU A 22 11.48 -11.92 22.06
N ARG A 23 11.91 -10.75 22.55
CA ARG A 23 11.16 -9.92 23.49
C ARG A 23 9.79 -9.54 22.93
N ILE A 24 9.75 -8.99 21.71
CA ILE A 24 8.50 -8.56 21.07
C ILE A 24 7.59 -9.75 20.78
N GLN A 25 8.14 -10.89 20.35
CA GLN A 25 7.37 -12.11 20.15
C GLN A 25 6.70 -12.60 21.43
N LEU A 26 7.44 -12.72 22.53
CA LEU A 26 6.90 -13.22 23.78
C LEU A 26 5.80 -12.30 24.33
N GLN A 27 5.97 -10.98 24.21
CA GLN A 27 4.95 -10.01 24.60
C GLN A 27 3.69 -10.11 23.74
N ALA A 28 3.84 -10.12 22.42
CA ALA A 28 2.70 -10.25 21.51
C ALA A 28 1.98 -11.59 21.67
N HIS A 29 2.72 -12.66 21.90
CA HIS A 29 2.18 -13.99 22.14
C HIS A 29 1.36 -14.05 23.43
N GLN A 30 1.83 -13.42 24.52
CA GLN A 30 1.08 -13.36 25.78
C GLN A 30 -0.28 -12.68 25.58
N VAL A 31 -0.32 -11.60 24.81
CA VAL A 31 -1.56 -10.88 24.48
C VAL A 31 -2.47 -11.74 23.59
N GLU A 32 -1.92 -12.39 22.55
CA GLU A 32 -2.69 -13.24 21.65
C GLU A 32 -3.29 -14.45 22.37
N ALA A 33 -2.52 -15.14 23.22
CA ALA A 33 -3.01 -16.29 23.99
C ALA A 33 -4.18 -15.91 24.92
N GLN A 34 -4.16 -14.70 25.49
CA GLN A 34 -5.27 -14.16 26.29
C GLN A 34 -6.50 -13.86 25.44
N TRP A 35 -6.32 -13.27 24.26
CA TRP A 35 -7.43 -12.94 23.36
C TRP A 35 -8.12 -14.17 22.78
N LEU A 36 -7.36 -15.21 22.49
CA LEU A 36 -7.87 -16.46 21.92
C LEU A 36 -8.44 -17.39 22.99
N ASP A 37 -8.30 -17.07 24.28
CA ASP A 37 -8.55 -17.97 25.41
C ASP A 37 -7.87 -19.33 25.20
N TYR A 38 -6.62 -19.28 24.73
CA TYR A 38 -5.87 -20.46 24.29
C TYR A 38 -4.45 -20.49 24.88
N PRO A 39 -4.29 -20.89 26.16
CA PRO A 39 -3.00 -20.87 26.86
C PRO A 39 -1.94 -21.79 26.26
N ALA A 40 -2.35 -22.80 25.49
CA ALA A 40 -1.47 -23.74 24.80
C ALA A 40 -1.00 -23.25 23.42
N LEU A 41 -1.24 -21.98 23.09
CA LEU A 41 -0.76 -21.39 21.83
C LEU A 41 0.77 -21.61 21.74
N PRO A 42 1.29 -22.16 20.64
CA PRO A 42 2.73 -22.35 20.52
C PRO A 42 3.45 -21.01 20.29
N VAL A 43 4.61 -20.85 20.92
CA VAL A 43 5.59 -19.82 20.57
C VAL A 43 6.51 -20.32 19.46
N LEU A 44 6.91 -19.43 18.54
CA LEU A 44 7.85 -19.78 17.47
C LEU A 44 9.27 -20.03 18.00
N TRP A 45 9.72 -19.18 18.93
CA TRP A 45 11.03 -19.30 19.60
C TRP A 45 10.87 -19.15 21.11
N ARG A 46 11.57 -19.99 21.86
CA ARG A 46 11.53 -20.04 23.34
C ARG A 46 12.68 -19.28 23.99
N ASP A 47 13.81 -19.19 23.29
CA ASP A 47 15.06 -18.62 23.76
C ASP A 47 15.80 -17.95 22.60
N ILE A 48 16.86 -17.21 22.94
CA ILE A 48 17.64 -16.45 21.97
C ILE A 48 18.43 -17.35 21.02
N ASP A 49 18.87 -18.53 21.49
CA ASP A 49 19.64 -19.47 20.67
C ASP A 49 18.80 -19.94 19.48
N GLN A 50 17.51 -20.23 19.70
CA GLN A 50 16.57 -20.57 18.63
C GLN A 50 16.36 -19.44 17.61
N VAL A 51 16.35 -18.18 18.07
CA VAL A 51 16.23 -17.01 17.18
C VAL A 51 17.48 -16.88 16.32
N MET A 52 18.67 -17.02 16.92
CA MET A 52 19.95 -16.85 16.22
C MET A 52 20.27 -17.94 15.20
N VAL A 53 19.73 -19.15 15.38
CA VAL A 53 19.87 -20.25 14.40
C VAL A 53 18.76 -20.30 13.35
N CYS A 54 17.84 -19.33 13.35
CA CYS A 54 16.77 -19.26 12.34
C CYS A 54 17.36 -19.09 10.94
N THR A 55 16.95 -19.98 10.02
CA THR A 55 17.33 -19.95 8.61
C THR A 55 16.23 -19.42 7.69
N ASP A 56 15.04 -19.16 8.24
CA ASP A 56 13.93 -18.61 7.49
C ASP A 56 14.17 -17.15 7.12
N ARG A 57 13.38 -16.64 6.18
CA ARG A 57 13.42 -15.21 5.84
C ARG A 57 12.77 -14.42 6.97
N VAL A 58 13.49 -13.45 7.50
CA VAL A 58 13.00 -12.59 8.58
C VAL A 58 12.97 -11.14 8.12
N ILE A 59 11.83 -10.50 8.25
CA ILE A 59 11.59 -9.11 7.88
C ILE A 59 11.33 -8.32 9.16
N GLY A 60 12.11 -7.27 9.41
CA GLY A 60 11.92 -6.36 10.54
C GLY A 60 11.34 -5.01 10.10
N ALA A 61 10.45 -4.46 10.91
CA ALA A 61 9.94 -3.10 10.76
C ALA A 61 10.43 -2.23 11.92
N PHE A 62 11.04 -1.08 11.60
CA PHE A 62 11.74 -0.21 12.53
C PHE A 62 11.22 1.22 12.47
N GLU A 63 11.12 1.86 13.62
CA GLU A 63 10.93 3.30 13.77
C GLU A 63 12.19 3.86 14.45
N GLY A 64 13.02 4.58 13.69
CA GLY A 64 14.41 4.82 14.10
C GLY A 64 15.16 3.50 14.30
N GLU A 65 15.73 3.30 15.49
CA GLU A 65 16.41 2.05 15.88
C GLU A 65 15.48 1.06 16.60
N THR A 66 14.26 1.46 16.93
CA THR A 66 13.31 0.62 17.68
C THR A 66 12.59 -0.35 16.75
N LEU A 67 12.67 -1.65 17.06
CA LEU A 67 11.91 -2.69 16.37
C LEU A 67 10.43 -2.57 16.75
N ARG A 68 9.54 -2.48 15.75
CA ARG A 68 8.08 -2.38 15.92
C ARG A 68 7.33 -3.62 15.49
N GLY A 69 7.99 -4.51 14.75
CA GLY A 69 7.41 -5.79 14.38
C GLY A 69 8.37 -6.64 13.56
N VAL A 70 8.06 -7.93 13.49
CA VAL A 70 8.82 -8.93 12.74
C VAL A 70 7.86 -9.86 12.00
N LEU A 71 8.21 -10.23 10.78
CA LEU A 71 7.55 -11.28 10.02
C LEU A 71 8.57 -12.37 9.69
N VAL A 72 8.18 -13.62 9.89
CA VAL A 72 8.99 -14.80 9.59
C VAL A 72 8.28 -15.58 8.49
N ALA A 73 9.01 -15.90 7.43
CA ALA A 73 8.48 -16.66 6.31
C ALA A 73 9.47 -17.76 5.87
N SER A 74 8.94 -18.99 5.76
CA SER A 74 9.68 -20.13 5.22
C SER A 74 9.38 -20.32 3.74
N LYS A 75 10.33 -20.92 3.01
CA LYS A 75 10.14 -21.24 1.59
C LYS A 75 9.43 -22.59 1.46
N ARG A 76 8.37 -22.65 0.67
CA ARG A 76 7.61 -23.90 0.46
C ARG A 76 8.29 -24.79 -0.58
N GLN A 77 8.14 -26.10 -0.44
CA GLN A 77 8.71 -27.09 -1.37
C GLN A 77 8.24 -26.90 -2.83
N GLN A 78 6.97 -26.49 -3.01
CA GLN A 78 6.37 -26.26 -4.33
C GLN A 78 6.60 -24.83 -4.87
N GLY A 79 7.40 -24.01 -4.19
CA GLY A 79 7.59 -22.59 -4.52
C GLY A 79 6.65 -21.66 -3.73
N GLY A 80 6.98 -20.37 -3.72
CA GLY A 80 6.32 -19.37 -2.88
C GLY A 80 6.71 -19.43 -1.40
N TRP A 81 6.04 -18.63 -0.59
CA TRP A 81 6.34 -18.44 0.83
C TRP A 81 5.21 -18.94 1.72
N HIS A 82 5.55 -19.39 2.93
CA HIS A 82 4.59 -19.57 4.02
C HIS A 82 4.94 -18.61 5.15
N ILE A 83 3.98 -17.82 5.62
CA ILE A 83 4.16 -16.96 6.79
C ILE A 83 4.06 -17.86 8.02
N GLU A 84 5.19 -18.04 8.70
CA GLU A 84 5.26 -18.77 9.97
C GLU A 84 4.68 -17.91 11.10
N ARG A 85 5.00 -16.61 11.07
CA ARG A 85 4.53 -15.67 12.10
C ARG A 85 4.58 -14.24 11.61
N THR A 86 3.56 -13.46 11.97
CA THR A 86 3.62 -11.99 11.95
C THR A 86 3.45 -11.49 13.37
N VAL A 87 4.39 -10.69 13.84
CA VAL A 87 4.45 -10.17 15.21
C VAL A 87 4.57 -8.66 15.14
N VAL A 88 3.77 -7.95 15.92
CA VAL A 88 3.87 -6.51 16.09
C VAL A 88 4.04 -6.23 17.58
N ASP A 89 4.82 -5.21 17.91
CA ASP A 89 4.89 -4.69 19.29
C ASP A 89 3.46 -4.35 19.78
N PRO A 90 2.98 -4.93 20.88
CA PRO A 90 1.65 -4.64 21.41
C PRO A 90 1.37 -3.16 21.64
N ALA A 91 2.40 -2.36 21.97
CA ALA A 91 2.28 -0.92 22.13
C ALA A 91 1.91 -0.17 20.83
N CYS A 92 2.07 -0.82 19.68
CA CYS A 92 1.83 -0.26 18.35
C CYS A 92 0.80 -1.06 17.53
N PHE A 93 -0.07 -1.82 18.20
CA PHE A 93 -1.19 -2.46 17.52
C PHE A 93 -2.09 -1.43 16.83
N ALA A 94 -2.66 -1.85 15.69
CA ALA A 94 -3.45 -1.00 14.80
C ALA A 94 -2.70 0.21 14.16
N CYS A 95 -1.38 0.37 14.38
CA CYS A 95 -0.58 1.42 13.72
C CYS A 95 -0.11 1.07 12.29
N GLY A 96 -0.56 -0.07 11.74
CA GLY A 96 -0.27 -0.48 10.36
C GLY A 96 1.00 -1.31 10.17
N TRP A 97 1.80 -1.55 11.21
CA TRP A 97 3.06 -2.30 11.12
C TRP A 97 2.92 -3.71 10.54
N GLY A 98 1.88 -4.45 10.94
CA GLY A 98 1.61 -5.79 10.39
C GLY A 98 1.38 -5.74 8.87
N TYR A 99 0.68 -4.73 8.37
CA TYR A 99 0.45 -4.58 6.94
C TYR A 99 1.74 -4.20 6.21
N ARG A 100 2.59 -3.34 6.80
CA ARG A 100 3.89 -2.95 6.24
C ARG A 100 4.81 -4.16 6.05
N LEU A 101 4.90 -5.03 7.06
CA LEU A 101 5.65 -6.27 7.02
C LEU A 101 5.13 -7.21 5.92
N LEU A 102 3.81 -7.43 5.88
CA LEU A 102 3.18 -8.26 4.85
C LEU A 102 3.44 -7.70 3.46
N ASN A 103 3.21 -6.42 3.25
CA ASN A 103 3.39 -5.78 1.96
C ASN A 103 4.85 -5.85 1.46
N HIS A 104 5.83 -5.82 2.37
CA HIS A 104 7.23 -6.06 2.04
C HIS A 104 7.50 -7.52 1.63
N LEU A 105 6.88 -8.51 2.28
CA LEU A 105 6.98 -9.91 1.86
C LEU A 105 6.32 -10.13 0.49
N LEU A 106 5.14 -9.54 0.28
CA LEU A 106 4.35 -9.70 -0.92
C LEU A 106 4.97 -9.01 -2.14
N ALA A 107 5.78 -7.96 -1.93
CA ALA A 107 6.53 -7.31 -2.98
C ALA A 107 7.52 -8.31 -3.61
N GLY A 108 7.16 -8.84 -4.79
CA GLY A 108 7.94 -9.84 -5.53
C GLY A 108 7.62 -11.30 -5.21
N ALA A 109 6.55 -11.59 -4.47
CA ALA A 109 6.09 -12.95 -4.23
C ALA A 109 4.90 -13.30 -5.14
N ASP A 110 4.98 -14.42 -5.86
CA ASP A 110 3.86 -14.91 -6.69
C ASP A 110 2.77 -15.57 -5.87
N GLU A 111 3.14 -16.32 -4.82
CA GLU A 111 2.21 -17.02 -3.96
C GLU A 111 2.71 -17.04 -2.52
N VAL A 112 1.81 -16.71 -1.58
CA VAL A 112 2.09 -16.73 -0.14
C VAL A 112 0.91 -17.39 0.58
N SER A 113 1.20 -18.30 1.50
CA SER A 113 0.20 -18.89 2.39
C SER A 113 0.42 -18.47 3.84
N VAL A 114 -0.65 -18.50 4.63
CA VAL A 114 -0.58 -18.34 6.08
C VAL A 114 -1.68 -19.16 6.73
N ASP A 115 -1.39 -19.72 7.90
CA ASP A 115 -2.38 -20.41 8.72
C ASP A 115 -2.69 -19.53 9.94
N THR A 116 -3.98 -19.35 10.26
CA THR A 116 -4.42 -18.54 11.40
C THR A 116 -5.67 -19.13 12.03
N ALA A 117 -5.85 -18.91 13.34
CA ALA A 117 -7.06 -19.33 14.03
C ALA A 117 -8.30 -18.59 13.51
N GLU A 118 -9.43 -19.30 13.37
CA GLU A 118 -10.72 -18.74 12.94
C GLU A 118 -11.20 -17.63 13.89
N VAL A 119 -10.91 -17.80 15.17
CA VAL A 119 -11.20 -16.81 16.22
C VAL A 119 -10.25 -15.60 16.19
N ASN A 120 -9.11 -15.67 15.49
CA ASN A 120 -8.20 -14.53 15.32
C ASN A 120 -8.69 -13.59 14.20
N GLN A 121 -9.81 -12.90 14.47
CA GLN A 121 -10.45 -12.00 13.52
C GLN A 121 -9.53 -10.85 13.08
N ALA A 122 -8.65 -10.37 13.98
CA ALA A 122 -7.71 -9.30 13.67
C ALA A 122 -6.68 -9.72 12.61
N ALA A 123 -6.10 -10.93 12.74
CA ALA A 123 -5.18 -11.47 11.75
C ALA A 123 -5.90 -11.75 10.42
N ILE A 124 -7.08 -12.36 10.45
CA ILE A 124 -7.89 -12.61 9.25
C ILE A 124 -8.20 -11.31 8.50
N ALA A 125 -8.61 -10.25 9.22
CA ALA A 125 -8.87 -8.95 8.62
C ALA A 125 -7.61 -8.33 8.00
N LEU A 126 -6.46 -8.46 8.68
CA LEU A 126 -5.16 -8.02 8.15
C LEU A 126 -4.80 -8.74 6.85
N TYR A 127 -4.92 -10.08 6.82
CA TYR A 127 -4.60 -10.88 5.64
C TYR A 127 -5.57 -10.60 4.49
N HIS A 128 -6.87 -10.47 4.75
CA HIS A 128 -7.83 -10.04 3.73
C HIS A 128 -7.49 -8.67 3.15
N LYS A 129 -7.11 -7.71 4.00
CA LYS A 129 -6.65 -6.39 3.54
C LYS A 129 -5.40 -6.47 2.65
N ALA A 130 -4.54 -7.45 2.87
CA ALA A 130 -3.37 -7.73 2.04
C ALA A 130 -3.69 -8.58 0.79
N GLY A 131 -4.95 -8.97 0.57
CA GLY A 131 -5.39 -9.70 -0.61
C GLY A 131 -5.41 -11.23 -0.47
N PHE A 132 -5.23 -11.76 0.75
CA PHE A 132 -5.38 -13.19 1.00
C PHE A 132 -6.86 -13.60 0.97
N VAL A 133 -7.13 -14.82 0.49
CA VAL A 133 -8.46 -15.45 0.55
C VAL A 133 -8.42 -16.71 1.41
N LEU A 134 -9.54 -17.03 2.06
CA LEU A 134 -9.71 -18.31 2.76
C LEU A 134 -9.66 -19.46 1.73
N GLN A 135 -8.84 -20.48 1.98
CA GLN A 135 -8.69 -21.64 1.10
C GLN A 135 -9.15 -22.94 1.77
N GLN A 136 -8.66 -23.22 2.98
CA GLN A 136 -8.88 -24.50 3.65
C GLN A 136 -9.15 -24.29 5.13
N ARG A 137 -10.13 -25.01 5.68
CA ARG A 137 -10.49 -24.99 7.11
C ARG A 137 -10.26 -26.37 7.73
N TRP A 138 -9.69 -26.44 8.93
CA TRP A 138 -9.59 -27.68 9.70
C TRP A 138 -9.64 -27.41 11.19
N THR A 139 -9.86 -28.47 11.97
CA THR A 139 -9.86 -28.45 13.44
C THR A 139 -8.67 -29.27 13.92
N VAL A 140 -7.86 -28.71 14.81
CA VAL A 140 -6.77 -29.44 15.47
C VAL A 140 -7.30 -30.25 16.67
N PRO A 141 -6.58 -31.26 17.19
CA PRO A 141 -7.12 -32.20 18.19
C PRO A 141 -7.66 -31.57 19.48
N ASP A 142 -7.17 -30.39 19.86
CA ASP A 142 -7.61 -29.61 21.03
C ASP A 142 -8.88 -28.76 20.78
N GLY A 143 -9.45 -28.82 19.57
CA GLY A 143 -10.69 -28.14 19.20
C GLY A 143 -10.50 -26.77 18.55
N LEU A 144 -9.28 -26.22 18.49
CA LEU A 144 -9.03 -24.95 17.82
C LEU A 144 -9.28 -25.09 16.30
N VAL A 145 -10.06 -24.18 15.74
CA VAL A 145 -10.35 -24.13 14.30
C VAL A 145 -9.33 -23.22 13.63
N LEU A 146 -8.69 -23.72 12.58
CA LEU A 146 -7.71 -23.00 11.78
C LEU A 146 -8.20 -22.81 10.34
N TRP A 147 -7.76 -21.70 9.75
CA TRP A 147 -7.86 -21.40 8.34
C TRP A 147 -6.49 -21.28 7.71
N ARG A 148 -6.33 -21.86 6.53
CA ARG A 148 -5.29 -21.52 5.57
C ARG A 148 -5.81 -20.44 4.66
N MET A 149 -5.06 -19.36 4.57
CA MET A 149 -5.30 -18.28 3.64
C MET A 149 -4.21 -18.25 2.57
N LEU A 150 -4.59 -17.93 1.33
CA LEU A 150 -3.69 -17.81 0.20
C LEU A 150 -3.75 -16.43 -0.44
N TYR A 151 -2.58 -15.85 -0.66
CA TYR A 151 -2.33 -14.77 -1.58
C TYR A 151 -1.74 -15.32 -2.87
N CYS A 152 -2.23 -14.84 -4.02
CA CYS A 152 -1.59 -15.04 -5.30
C CYS A 152 -1.47 -13.68 -5.99
N ALA A 153 -0.27 -13.32 -6.44
CA ALA A 153 -0.06 -12.13 -7.25
C ALA A 153 -0.87 -12.23 -8.56
N ASN A 154 -1.25 -11.09 -9.12
CA ASN A 154 -1.94 -11.01 -10.41
C ASN A 154 -3.32 -11.69 -10.48
N ARG A 155 -4.04 -11.82 -9.36
CA ARG A 155 -5.47 -12.16 -9.45
C ARG A 155 -6.21 -11.03 -10.16
N LEU A 156 -6.88 -11.40 -11.24
CA LEU A 156 -7.80 -10.65 -12.10
C LEU A 156 -7.67 -9.11 -12.02
N GLN A 157 -7.10 -8.51 -13.07
CA GLN A 157 -7.24 -7.08 -13.29
C GLN A 157 -8.73 -6.72 -13.34
N PRO A 158 -9.15 -5.64 -12.67
CA PRO A 158 -10.52 -5.17 -12.76
C PRO A 158 -10.83 -4.73 -14.19
N VAL A 159 -12.06 -4.93 -14.63
CA VAL A 159 -12.54 -4.35 -15.89
C VAL A 159 -13.14 -2.99 -15.57
N LEU A 160 -12.69 -1.97 -16.30
CA LEU A 160 -13.15 -0.60 -16.14
C LEU A 160 -13.83 -0.14 -17.43
N HIS A 161 -14.78 0.78 -17.31
CA HIS A 161 -15.43 1.42 -18.44
C HIS A 161 -15.43 2.93 -18.27
N LEU A 162 -14.70 3.63 -19.13
CA LEU A 162 -14.73 5.09 -19.22
C LEU A 162 -15.95 5.54 -20.03
N GLU A 163 -16.86 6.23 -19.37
CA GLU A 163 -18.05 6.76 -20.02
C GLU A 163 -17.75 8.07 -20.79
N PRO A 164 -18.57 8.44 -21.80
CA PRO A 164 -18.41 9.69 -22.53
C PRO A 164 -18.41 10.96 -21.66
N SER A 165 -19.00 10.88 -20.46
CA SER A 165 -18.99 11.92 -19.44
C SER A 165 -17.60 12.16 -18.82
N GLY A 166 -16.64 11.28 -19.09
CA GLY A 166 -15.29 11.29 -18.53
C GLY A 166 -15.15 10.58 -17.19
N TRP A 167 -16.21 9.94 -16.72
CA TRP A 167 -16.23 9.18 -15.49
C TRP A 167 -16.08 7.69 -15.76
N VAL A 168 -15.26 7.02 -14.95
CA VAL A 168 -15.16 5.57 -14.93
C VAL A 168 -16.33 5.03 -14.10
N ARG A 169 -17.11 4.12 -14.69
CA ARG A 169 -18.33 3.59 -14.06
C ARG A 169 -18.06 2.87 -12.74
N GLU A 170 -17.00 2.09 -12.68
CA GLU A 170 -16.62 1.27 -11.53
C GLU A 170 -15.90 2.07 -10.43
N ALA A 171 -15.49 3.30 -10.71
CA ALA A 171 -14.87 4.16 -9.72
C ALA A 171 -15.93 4.68 -8.74
N ARG A 172 -15.55 4.83 -7.47
CA ARG A 172 -16.33 5.63 -6.52
C ARG A 172 -16.18 7.10 -6.91
N GLN A 173 -17.25 7.70 -7.43
CA GLN A 173 -17.23 9.07 -7.96
C GLN A 173 -17.52 10.07 -6.83
N ILE A 174 -16.60 11.00 -6.61
CA ILE A 174 -16.70 12.06 -5.59
C ILE A 174 -16.35 13.39 -6.26
N PRO A 175 -17.30 14.06 -6.93
CA PRO A 175 -17.02 15.27 -7.70
C PRO A 175 -16.32 16.34 -6.87
N SER A 176 -15.11 16.71 -7.28
CA SER A 176 -14.33 17.77 -6.66
C SER A 176 -14.70 19.13 -7.27
N PRO A 177 -14.84 20.19 -6.46
CA PRO A 177 -14.94 21.56 -6.98
C PRO A 177 -13.61 22.11 -7.48
N ASN A 178 -12.48 21.44 -7.20
CA ASN A 178 -11.14 21.88 -7.55
C ASN A 178 -10.78 21.42 -8.97
N CYS A 179 -11.55 21.88 -9.96
CA CYS A 179 -11.27 21.63 -11.37
C CYS A 179 -11.85 22.73 -12.24
N ASP A 180 -11.35 22.83 -13.45
CA ASP A 180 -11.87 23.75 -14.47
C ASP A 180 -11.73 23.15 -15.88
N ALA A 181 -12.14 23.91 -16.89
CA ALA A 181 -12.03 23.47 -18.27
C ALA A 181 -10.56 23.43 -18.72
N ARG A 182 -10.20 22.41 -19.50
CA ARG A 182 -8.94 22.42 -20.25
C ARG A 182 -9.06 23.43 -21.37
N GLU A 183 -8.14 24.41 -21.40
CA GLU A 183 -8.12 25.41 -22.46
C GLU A 183 -7.69 24.79 -23.80
N HIS A 184 -6.85 23.75 -23.79
CA HIS A 184 -6.21 23.21 -24.97
C HIS A 184 -6.10 21.67 -24.97
N GLY A 185 -6.74 21.05 -25.97
CA GLY A 185 -6.52 19.65 -26.34
C GLY A 185 -7.04 18.63 -25.32
N GLN A 186 -6.78 17.36 -25.64
CA GLN A 186 -7.02 16.23 -24.74
C GLN A 186 -5.75 15.94 -23.93
N PRO A 187 -5.87 15.34 -22.75
CA PRO A 187 -4.70 14.93 -21.98
C PRO A 187 -3.90 13.87 -22.75
N GLU A 188 -2.58 14.05 -22.75
CA GLU A 188 -1.61 13.22 -23.44
C GLU A 188 -0.56 12.62 -22.48
N LEU A 189 -0.46 13.15 -21.26
CA LEU A 189 0.48 12.72 -20.24
C LEU A 189 -0.27 12.09 -19.07
N LEU A 190 0.24 10.98 -18.56
CA LEU A 190 -0.17 10.46 -17.26
C LEU A 190 0.90 10.82 -16.22
N VAL A 191 0.50 11.45 -15.11
CA VAL A 191 1.38 11.76 -13.99
C VAL A 191 0.97 10.91 -12.80
N ILE A 192 1.91 10.08 -12.35
CA ILE A 192 1.74 9.24 -11.17
C ILE A 192 2.20 10.01 -9.94
N HIS A 193 1.37 10.00 -8.91
CA HIS A 193 1.59 10.63 -7.63
C HIS A 193 1.47 9.61 -6.50
N ASN A 194 1.89 10.00 -5.30
CA ASN A 194 1.48 9.33 -4.10
C ASN A 194 1.00 10.32 -3.03
N ILE A 195 0.12 9.85 -2.17
CA ILE A 195 -0.39 10.63 -1.05
C ILE A 195 -0.83 9.73 0.11
N SER A 196 -0.63 10.22 1.33
CA SER A 196 -1.22 9.65 2.55
C SER A 196 -1.51 10.73 3.56
N LEU A 197 -2.70 10.66 4.17
CA LEU A 197 -3.19 11.67 5.11
C LEU A 197 -3.85 11.00 6.33
N PRO A 198 -3.34 11.21 7.55
CA PRO A 198 -2.06 11.85 7.87
C PRO A 198 -0.87 11.15 7.19
N PRO A 199 0.31 11.79 7.11
CA PRO A 199 1.48 11.17 6.47
C PRO A 199 1.74 9.76 7.00
N TYR A 200 1.93 8.81 6.08
CA TYR A 200 2.22 7.41 6.39
C TYR A 200 1.10 6.65 7.12
N ARG A 201 -0.11 7.20 7.10
CA ARG A 201 -1.35 6.56 7.59
C ARG A 201 -2.32 6.40 6.42
N TYR A 202 -3.00 5.26 6.40
CA TYR A 202 -3.81 4.80 5.27
C TYR A 202 -5.22 4.44 5.71
N GLY A 203 -6.17 4.51 4.78
CA GLY A 203 -7.55 4.07 4.98
C GLY A 203 -8.49 5.14 5.52
N SER A 204 -7.99 6.34 5.87
CA SER A 204 -8.84 7.47 6.26
C SER A 204 -9.62 8.03 5.06
N GLN A 205 -10.48 9.02 5.30
CA GLN A 205 -11.13 9.82 4.25
C GLN A 205 -10.40 11.13 3.95
N ALA A 206 -9.27 11.41 4.62
CA ALA A 206 -8.63 12.72 4.59
C ALA A 206 -8.17 13.14 3.18
N VAL A 207 -7.76 12.21 2.32
CA VAL A 207 -7.44 12.51 0.90
C VAL A 207 -8.68 12.95 0.13
N GLU A 208 -9.81 12.24 0.31
CA GLU A 208 -11.08 12.61 -0.30
C GLU A 208 -11.54 13.99 0.19
N GLN A 209 -11.37 14.25 1.49
CA GLN A 209 -11.73 15.52 2.10
C GLN A 209 -10.86 16.68 1.62
N LEU A 210 -9.53 16.48 1.51
CA LEU A 210 -8.60 17.47 0.96
C LEU A 210 -9.00 17.84 -0.47
N PHE A 211 -9.24 16.84 -1.31
CA PHE A 211 -9.60 17.08 -2.71
C PHE A 211 -10.99 17.68 -2.90
N THR A 212 -11.84 17.66 -1.87
CA THR A 212 -13.19 18.25 -1.89
C THR A 212 -13.34 19.51 -1.03
N ASN A 213 -12.24 20.08 -0.53
CA ASN A 213 -12.23 21.25 0.36
C ASN A 213 -13.00 21.07 1.67
N SER A 214 -13.06 19.84 2.18
CA SER A 214 -13.79 19.47 3.40
C SER A 214 -12.87 18.90 4.49
N LEU A 215 -11.54 19.00 4.32
CA LEU A 215 -10.58 18.52 5.30
C LEU A 215 -10.73 19.29 6.62
N ASN A 216 -10.99 18.56 7.69
CA ASN A 216 -11.13 19.12 9.02
C ASN A 216 -9.74 19.36 9.64
N PRO A 217 -9.33 20.62 9.88
CA PRO A 217 -8.00 20.91 10.43
C PRO A 217 -7.82 20.43 11.88
N ASP A 218 -8.91 20.14 12.60
CA ASP A 218 -8.88 19.73 14.01
C ASP A 218 -8.65 18.21 14.19
N GLU A 219 -8.71 17.42 13.11
CA GLU A 219 -8.54 15.95 13.17
C GLU A 219 -7.09 15.50 13.28
N ASP A 220 -6.13 16.28 12.75
CA ASP A 220 -4.70 15.98 12.83
C ASP A 220 -3.88 17.28 12.69
N PRO A 221 -2.79 17.48 13.48
CA PRO A 221 -1.94 18.66 13.36
C PRO A 221 -1.41 18.94 11.95
N PHE A 222 -1.17 17.90 11.15
CA PHE A 222 -0.75 18.05 9.77
C PHE A 222 -1.86 18.68 8.91
N PHE A 223 -3.13 18.37 9.18
CA PHE A 223 -4.26 18.88 8.40
C PHE A 223 -4.43 20.39 8.53
N ALA A 224 -4.15 20.95 9.71
CA ALA A 224 -4.14 22.40 9.93
C ALA A 224 -3.20 23.15 8.96
N SER A 225 -2.14 22.49 8.48
CA SER A 225 -1.20 23.10 7.52
C SER A 225 -1.66 23.04 6.06
N ILE A 226 -2.60 22.15 5.71
CA ILE A 226 -2.97 21.87 4.31
C ILE A 226 -4.46 22.06 3.99
N HIS A 227 -5.35 22.24 4.98
CA HIS A 227 -6.80 22.29 4.77
C HIS A 227 -7.27 23.42 3.82
N GLN A 228 -6.45 24.47 3.67
CA GLN A 228 -6.74 25.61 2.80
C GLN A 228 -6.28 25.40 1.36
N LEU A 229 -5.48 24.36 1.10
CA LEU A 229 -5.06 24.05 -0.26
C LEU A 229 -6.28 23.76 -1.14
N ARG A 230 -6.15 24.14 -2.40
CA ARG A 230 -7.13 23.87 -3.46
C ARG A 230 -6.44 23.02 -4.49
N VAL A 231 -6.53 21.70 -4.29
CA VAL A 231 -5.87 20.68 -5.08
C VAL A 231 -6.83 19.53 -5.34
N SER A 232 -6.59 18.78 -6.40
CA SER A 232 -7.34 17.58 -6.76
C SER A 232 -6.48 16.71 -7.67
N ALA A 233 -6.86 15.44 -7.79
CA ALA A 233 -6.39 14.55 -8.85
C ALA A 233 -7.60 14.05 -9.65
N HIS A 234 -7.35 13.38 -10.78
CA HIS A 234 -8.45 12.72 -11.48
C HIS A 234 -8.83 11.46 -10.73
N PHE A 235 -7.84 10.64 -10.38
CA PHE A 235 -8.02 9.34 -9.75
C PHE A 235 -7.20 9.20 -8.48
N PHE A 236 -7.71 8.41 -7.55
CA PHE A 236 -7.01 7.96 -6.35
C PHE A 236 -7.23 6.46 -6.16
N ILE A 237 -6.13 5.72 -6.01
CA ILE A 237 -6.13 4.27 -5.86
C ILE A 237 -5.70 3.94 -4.42
N ARG A 238 -6.67 3.54 -3.61
CA ARG A 238 -6.45 3.11 -2.21
C ARG A 238 -5.57 1.86 -2.14
N ARG A 239 -4.96 1.59 -0.99
CA ARG A 239 -4.15 0.37 -0.75
C ARG A 239 -4.88 -0.93 -1.09
N SER A 240 -6.21 -0.95 -0.96
CA SER A 240 -7.05 -2.09 -1.30
C SER A 240 -7.27 -2.30 -2.81
N GLY A 241 -6.80 -1.39 -3.66
CA GLY A 241 -7.11 -1.34 -5.09
C GLY A 241 -8.43 -0.63 -5.41
N GLN A 242 -9.17 -0.11 -4.43
CA GLN A 242 -10.38 0.67 -4.70
C GLN A 242 -10.02 1.94 -5.48
N LEU A 243 -10.68 2.12 -6.63
CA LEU A 243 -10.58 3.32 -7.46
C LEU A 243 -11.60 4.36 -7.00
N VAL A 244 -11.11 5.56 -6.70
CA VAL A 244 -11.91 6.76 -6.48
C VAL A 244 -11.61 7.74 -7.60
N GLN A 245 -12.62 8.40 -8.13
CA GLN A 245 -12.46 9.45 -9.13
C GLN A 245 -13.04 10.75 -8.60
N PHE A 246 -12.36 11.87 -8.85
CA PHE A 246 -12.80 13.20 -8.40
C PHE A 246 -13.12 14.16 -9.54
N VAL A 247 -12.45 13.99 -10.68
CA VAL A 247 -12.56 14.92 -11.82
C VAL A 247 -12.74 14.10 -13.10
N PRO A 248 -13.70 14.44 -13.98
CA PRO A 248 -13.85 13.78 -15.27
C PRO A 248 -12.63 14.04 -16.14
N VAL A 249 -12.21 13.06 -16.95
CA VAL A 249 -10.91 13.12 -17.67
C VAL A 249 -10.79 14.27 -18.68
N GLN A 250 -11.90 14.86 -19.15
CA GLN A 250 -11.86 16.02 -20.05
C GLN A 250 -11.66 17.34 -19.30
N SER A 251 -11.90 17.38 -17.99
CA SER A 251 -11.63 18.56 -17.16
C SER A 251 -10.18 18.56 -16.68
N ARG A 252 -9.70 19.73 -16.26
CA ARG A 252 -8.38 19.91 -15.68
C ARG A 252 -8.47 19.78 -14.16
N ALA A 253 -7.88 18.72 -13.61
CA ALA A 253 -7.60 18.63 -12.17
C ALA A 253 -6.37 19.46 -11.78
N TRP A 254 -6.23 19.79 -10.50
CA TRP A 254 -5.15 20.64 -9.99
C TRP A 254 -4.14 19.82 -9.17
N HIS A 255 -3.33 18.99 -9.85
CA HIS A 255 -2.45 18.00 -9.21
C HIS A 255 -0.95 18.32 -9.33
N ALA A 256 -0.49 18.84 -10.47
CA ALA A 256 0.94 19.00 -10.78
C ALA A 256 1.56 20.28 -10.22
N GLY A 257 0.77 21.34 -9.98
CA GLY A 257 1.29 22.66 -9.60
C GLY A 257 2.30 23.21 -10.61
N VAL A 258 3.32 23.96 -10.14
CA VAL A 258 4.42 24.45 -10.99
C VAL A 258 5.26 23.27 -11.50
N SER A 259 5.19 23.01 -12.80
CA SER A 259 5.69 21.79 -13.44
C SER A 259 6.05 22.03 -14.91
N SER A 260 6.94 21.20 -15.46
CA SER A 260 7.32 21.18 -16.87
C SER A 260 7.69 19.78 -17.33
N TRP A 261 7.13 19.32 -18.44
CA TRP A 261 7.47 18.05 -19.08
C TRP A 261 7.95 18.30 -20.52
N GLN A 262 9.16 17.84 -20.83
CA GLN A 262 9.83 18.08 -22.14
C GLN A 262 9.83 19.56 -22.58
N GLY A 263 9.96 20.49 -21.62
CA GLY A 263 9.98 21.94 -21.85
C GLY A 263 8.59 22.60 -21.96
N ARG A 264 7.50 21.82 -21.91
CA ARG A 264 6.12 22.34 -21.83
C ARG A 264 5.70 22.51 -20.37
N GLU A 265 5.49 23.75 -19.96
CA GLU A 265 5.05 24.10 -18.61
C GLU A 265 3.56 23.78 -18.37
N ARG A 266 3.14 23.84 -17.10
CA ARG A 266 1.75 23.69 -16.64
C ARG A 266 1.15 22.33 -17.01
N CYS A 267 1.77 21.26 -16.50
CA CYS A 267 1.40 19.88 -16.85
C CYS A 267 -0.10 19.60 -16.66
N ASN A 268 -0.76 20.20 -15.65
CA ASN A 268 -2.21 20.10 -15.45
C ASN A 268 -3.01 20.28 -16.76
N ASP A 269 -2.59 21.18 -17.65
CA ASP A 269 -3.31 21.51 -18.89
C ASP A 269 -3.44 20.30 -19.83
N PHE A 270 -2.49 19.38 -19.80
CA PHE A 270 -2.38 18.25 -20.73
C PHE A 270 -2.14 16.90 -20.05
N SER A 271 -2.30 16.81 -18.73
CA SER A 271 -2.12 15.55 -17.99
C SER A 271 -3.36 15.04 -17.25
N ILE A 272 -3.43 13.73 -17.11
CA ILE A 272 -4.22 13.04 -16.08
C ILE A 272 -3.32 12.78 -14.87
N GLY A 273 -3.83 13.09 -13.68
CA GLY A 273 -3.16 12.83 -12.40
C GLY A 273 -3.78 11.64 -11.70
N VAL A 274 -2.96 10.65 -11.36
CA VAL A 274 -3.36 9.44 -10.61
C VAL A 274 -2.58 9.37 -9.30
N GLU A 275 -3.30 9.43 -8.20
CA GLU A 275 -2.75 9.35 -6.85
C GLU A 275 -2.76 7.91 -6.35
N MET A 276 -1.62 7.39 -5.93
CA MET A 276 -1.49 6.10 -5.27
C MET A 276 -1.46 6.32 -3.75
N GLU A 277 -2.38 5.70 -2.99
CA GLU A 277 -2.30 5.76 -1.52
C GLU A 277 -0.98 5.12 -1.04
N GLY A 278 -0.10 5.90 -0.44
CA GLY A 278 1.25 5.44 -0.12
C GLY A 278 2.23 6.57 0.23
N CYS A 279 3.52 6.25 0.17
CA CYS A 279 4.61 7.18 0.41
C CYS A 279 5.92 6.67 -0.22
N ASP A 280 6.96 7.51 -0.18
CA ASP A 280 8.29 7.25 -0.73
C ASP A 280 9.14 6.24 0.07
N PHE A 281 8.58 5.59 1.10
CA PHE A 281 9.33 4.78 2.08
C PHE A 281 8.85 3.33 2.19
N GLU A 282 7.86 2.92 1.41
CA GLU A 282 7.41 1.52 1.37
C GLU A 282 6.81 1.14 0.02
N PRO A 283 6.77 -0.17 -0.31
CA PRO A 283 6.17 -0.63 -1.56
C PRO A 283 4.68 -0.29 -1.69
N PHE A 284 4.22 -0.06 -2.92
CA PHE A 284 2.79 -0.03 -3.24
C PHE A 284 2.20 -1.46 -3.26
N ALA A 285 0.92 -1.59 -2.95
CA ALA A 285 0.26 -2.89 -2.88
C ALA A 285 -0.02 -3.47 -4.27
N ASP A 286 -0.05 -4.80 -4.38
CA ASP A 286 -0.35 -5.50 -5.64
C ASP A 286 -1.67 -5.03 -6.26
N ALA A 287 -2.71 -4.91 -5.42
CA ALA A 287 -4.04 -4.45 -5.83
C ALA A 287 -4.02 -3.04 -6.43
N GLN A 288 -3.11 -2.17 -5.99
CA GLN A 288 -2.96 -0.83 -6.57
C GLN A 288 -2.38 -0.91 -7.98
N TYR A 289 -1.37 -1.75 -8.19
CA TYR A 289 -0.83 -1.97 -9.53
C TYR A 289 -1.84 -2.60 -10.47
N GLN A 290 -2.62 -3.59 -10.03
CA GLN A 290 -3.67 -4.18 -10.87
C GLN A 290 -4.70 -3.14 -11.31
N MET A 291 -5.15 -2.30 -10.37
CA MET A 291 -6.08 -1.21 -10.67
C MET A 291 -5.45 -0.15 -11.58
N LEU A 292 -4.21 0.25 -11.33
CA LEU A 292 -3.50 1.24 -12.14
C LEU A 292 -3.33 0.74 -13.58
N LEU A 293 -2.92 -0.51 -13.78
CA LEU A 293 -2.77 -1.11 -15.10
C LEU A 293 -4.10 -1.12 -15.86
N ALA A 294 -5.18 -1.60 -15.24
CA ALA A 294 -6.51 -1.58 -15.84
C ALA A 294 -6.97 -0.17 -16.18
N LEU A 295 -6.72 0.81 -15.30
CA LEU A 295 -7.04 2.21 -15.54
C LEU A 295 -6.27 2.77 -16.74
N ILE A 296 -4.96 2.51 -16.82
CA ILE A 296 -4.15 3.00 -17.95
C ILE A 296 -4.63 2.40 -19.27
N GLU A 297 -4.88 1.09 -19.30
CA GLU A 297 -5.39 0.40 -20.49
C GLU A 297 -6.71 1.01 -20.95
N GLU A 298 -7.65 1.22 -20.03
CA GLU A 298 -8.95 1.83 -20.34
C GLU A 298 -8.80 3.28 -20.82
N LEU A 299 -8.01 4.10 -20.14
CA LEU A 299 -7.77 5.49 -20.55
C LEU A 299 -7.17 5.57 -21.96
N ARG A 300 -6.29 4.64 -22.34
CA ARG A 300 -5.65 4.60 -23.67
C ARG A 300 -6.62 4.27 -24.80
N LEU A 301 -7.77 3.65 -24.52
CA LEU A 301 -8.80 3.40 -25.53
C LEU A 301 -9.52 4.69 -25.94
N HIS A 302 -9.49 5.72 -25.09
CA HIS A 302 -10.31 6.92 -25.23
C HIS A 302 -9.52 8.23 -25.27
N LEU A 303 -8.26 8.23 -24.82
CA LEU A 303 -7.40 9.40 -24.72
C LEU A 303 -6.09 9.19 -25.48
N PRO A 304 -5.50 10.23 -26.09
CA PRO A 304 -4.25 10.15 -26.83
C PRO A 304 -3.03 10.15 -25.88
N LEU A 305 -3.06 9.31 -24.85
CA LEU A 305 -1.95 9.19 -23.90
C LEU A 305 -0.70 8.70 -24.64
N ARG A 306 0.35 9.52 -24.59
CA ARG A 306 1.63 9.28 -25.27
C ARG A 306 2.78 8.99 -24.31
N ALA A 307 2.64 9.34 -23.04
CA ALA A 307 3.68 9.16 -22.04
C ALA A 307 3.11 9.01 -20.62
N MET A 308 3.94 8.48 -19.73
CA MET A 308 3.66 8.35 -18.31
C MET A 308 4.93 8.63 -17.51
N THR A 309 4.82 9.52 -16.54
CA THR A 309 5.95 10.02 -15.73
C THR A 309 5.54 10.18 -14.26
N GLY A 310 6.51 10.36 -13.37
CA GLY A 310 6.25 10.68 -11.98
C GLY A 310 6.18 12.19 -11.73
N HIS A 311 5.71 12.60 -10.54
CA HIS A 311 5.64 14.01 -10.19
C HIS A 311 7.03 14.61 -9.94
N GLU A 312 7.97 13.80 -9.46
CA GLU A 312 9.37 14.14 -9.25
C GLU A 312 10.07 14.53 -10.57
N ASP A 313 9.68 13.92 -11.68
CA ASP A 313 10.27 14.17 -12.99
C ASP A 313 9.81 15.50 -13.60
N ILE A 314 8.54 15.88 -13.38
CA ILE A 314 7.98 17.13 -13.91
C ILE A 314 8.20 18.33 -12.97
N ALA A 315 8.64 18.08 -11.74
CA ALA A 315 8.88 19.09 -10.71
C ALA A 315 10.12 18.78 -9.85
N PRO A 316 11.31 18.61 -10.49
CA PRO A 316 12.52 18.21 -9.79
C PRO A 316 12.93 19.22 -8.73
N GLY A 317 13.35 18.71 -7.56
CA GLY A 317 13.74 19.53 -6.40
C GLY A 317 12.57 20.10 -5.59
N ARG A 318 11.33 20.03 -6.10
CA ARG A 318 10.10 20.41 -5.37
C ARG A 318 9.30 19.19 -4.90
N LYS A 319 9.27 18.13 -5.71
CA LYS A 319 8.49 16.92 -5.48
C LYS A 319 9.36 15.67 -5.57
N THR A 320 8.96 14.64 -4.84
CA THR A 320 9.67 13.35 -4.74
C THR A 320 8.74 12.16 -5.01
N ASP A 321 7.42 12.38 -5.04
CA ASP A 321 6.40 11.36 -5.35
C ASP A 321 6.39 10.99 -6.85
N PRO A 322 6.13 9.71 -7.22
CA PRO A 322 5.70 8.61 -6.36
C PRO A 322 6.85 7.87 -5.67
N GLY A 323 8.09 8.31 -5.86
CA GLY A 323 9.24 7.90 -5.07
C GLY A 323 9.84 6.55 -5.47
N PRO A 324 10.94 6.13 -4.81
CA PRO A 324 11.75 4.99 -5.24
C PRO A 324 11.05 3.64 -5.08
N PHE A 325 9.95 3.58 -4.33
CA PHE A 325 9.16 2.36 -4.14
C PHE A 325 8.06 2.16 -5.17
N PHE A 326 7.86 3.13 -6.08
CA PHE A 326 7.02 2.90 -7.25
C PHE A 326 7.79 2.06 -8.28
N ASP A 327 7.40 0.80 -8.43
CA ASP A 327 7.94 -0.15 -9.40
C ASP A 327 7.53 0.20 -10.84
N TRP A 328 8.32 1.08 -11.47
CA TRP A 328 8.18 1.41 -12.89
C TRP A 328 8.37 0.21 -13.81
N ALA A 329 9.22 -0.75 -13.45
CA ALA A 329 9.49 -1.92 -14.28
C ALA A 329 8.24 -2.80 -14.38
N ARG A 330 7.53 -2.98 -13.26
CA ARG A 330 6.24 -3.69 -13.21
C ARG A 330 5.20 -3.07 -14.14
N VAL A 331 5.08 -1.74 -14.16
CA VAL A 331 4.12 -1.06 -15.05
C VAL A 331 4.55 -1.17 -16.52
N ARG A 332 5.83 -0.89 -16.80
CA ARG A 332 6.39 -0.94 -18.17
C ARG A 332 6.40 -2.34 -18.79
N ALA A 333 6.37 -3.40 -17.98
CA ALA A 333 6.22 -4.77 -18.47
C ALA A 333 4.87 -5.03 -19.17
N ARG A 334 3.87 -4.17 -18.94
CA ARG A 334 2.51 -4.29 -19.49
C ARG A 334 2.10 -3.09 -20.33
N ILE A 335 2.57 -1.90 -19.97
CA ILE A 335 2.21 -0.64 -20.60
C ILE A 335 3.39 -0.09 -21.38
N ASP A 336 3.23 -0.01 -22.70
CA ASP A 336 4.19 0.67 -23.58
C ASP A 336 3.88 2.17 -23.65
N LEU A 337 4.18 2.88 -22.56
CA LEU A 337 4.23 4.35 -22.53
C LEU A 337 5.64 4.79 -22.11
N PRO A 338 6.33 5.62 -22.93
CA PRO A 338 7.61 6.20 -22.55
C PRO A 338 7.45 7.20 -21.39
N ALA A 339 8.58 7.59 -20.80
CA ALA A 339 8.67 8.65 -19.79
C ALA A 339 8.46 10.05 -20.41
#